data_AF-A0A1J0VLB4-F1
#
_entry.id   AF-A0A1J0VLB4-F1
#
_cell.length_a   1.000
_cell.length_b   1.000
_cell.length_c   1.000
_cell.angle_alpha   90.00
_cell.angle_beta   90.00
_cell.angle_gamma   90.00
#
_symmetry.space_group_name_H-M   'P 1'
#
loop_
_entity.id
_entity.type
_entity.pdbx_description
1 polymer ?
#
loop_
_entity_poly.entity_id
_entity_poly.type
_entity_poly.pdbx_seq_one_letter_code
_entity_poly.pdbx_strand_id
1 'polypeptide(L)'
;MRGRQPPPAKSGIGLGGKLLVLVVLGWVAVGLLAAGQRQYFAQLPRECADWATIAVTAAAGPANYVGLNPRVTQCQVPQPSQ
;
A
#
# COMPACT_ATOMS: atom_id res chain seq x y z
N MET A 1 7.76 -48.89 9.04
CA MET A 1 6.43 -48.45 8.59
C MET A 1 6.50 -46.96 8.23
N ARG A 2 6.69 -46.62 6.94
CA ARG A 2 6.70 -45.22 6.50
C ARG A 2 5.25 -44.80 6.23
N GLY A 3 4.72 -43.94 7.09
CA GLY A 3 3.40 -43.34 6.91
C GLY A 3 3.33 -42.64 5.55
N ARG A 4 2.31 -42.98 4.77
CA ARG A 4 2.01 -42.35 3.49
C ARG A 4 1.61 -40.90 3.79
N GLN A 5 2.48 -39.92 3.51
CA GLN A 5 2.07 -38.53 3.59
C GLN A 5 1.03 -38.25 2.47
N PRO A 6 -0.10 -37.60 2.79
CA PRO A 6 -1.06 -37.21 1.76
C PRO A 6 -0.43 -36.15 0.84
N PRO A 7 -0.82 -36.13 -0.46
CA PRO A 7 -0.31 -35.12 -1.39
C PRO A 7 -0.72 -33.72 -0.91
N PRO A 8 0.12 -32.69 -1.10
CA PRO A 8 -0.21 -31.33 -0.71
C PRO A 8 -1.46 -30.88 -1.48
N ALA A 9 -2.50 -30.46 -0.74
CA ALA A 9 -3.70 -29.89 -1.33
C ALA A 9 -3.33 -28.64 -2.10
N LYS A 10 -3.54 -28.65 -3.43
CA LYS A 10 -3.33 -27.47 -4.27
C LYS A 10 -4.44 -26.47 -3.98
N SER A 11 -4.18 -25.54 -3.06
CA SER A 11 -5.09 -24.43 -2.80
C SER A 11 -5.06 -23.47 -3.99
N GLY A 12 -5.94 -23.69 -4.96
CA GLY A 12 -6.19 -22.75 -6.03
C GLY A 12 -6.88 -21.50 -5.47
N ILE A 13 -6.39 -20.31 -5.84
CA ILE A 13 -7.03 -19.04 -5.47
C ILE A 13 -8.45 -19.05 -6.08
N GLY A 14 -9.47 -19.11 -5.23
CA GLY A 14 -10.87 -19.06 -5.64
C GLY A 14 -11.23 -17.71 -6.31
N LEU A 15 -12.39 -17.64 -6.96
CA LEU A 15 -12.83 -16.44 -7.68
C LEU A 15 -12.80 -15.17 -6.80
N GLY A 16 -13.21 -15.27 -5.53
CA GLY A 16 -13.14 -14.16 -4.57
C GLY A 16 -11.70 -13.70 -4.31
N GLY A 17 -10.75 -14.63 -4.20
CA GLY A 17 -9.34 -14.29 -4.04
C GLY A 17 -8.74 -13.62 -5.29
N LYS A 18 -9.16 -14.04 -6.49
CA LYS A 18 -8.73 -13.40 -7.75
C LYS A 18 -9.23 -11.95 -7.85
N LEU A 19 -10.49 -11.72 -7.50
CA LEU A 19 -11.08 -10.38 -7.49
C LEU A 19 -10.37 -9.46 -6.48
N LEU A 20 -10.09 -9.97 -5.28
CA LEU A 20 -9.34 -9.22 -4.26
C LEU A 20 -7.97 -8.80 -4.78
N VAL A 21 -7.22 -9.72 -5.41
CA VAL A 21 -5.90 -9.41 -5.99
C VAL A 21 -6.00 -8.33 -7.05
N LEU A 22 -6.99 -8.41 -7.95
CA LEU A 22 -7.20 -7.41 -8.99
C LEU A 22 -7.51 -6.02 -8.40
N VAL A 23 -8.37 -5.97 -7.38
CA VAL A 23 -8.69 -4.72 -6.68
C VAL A 23 -7.45 -4.13 -6.01
N VAL A 24 -6.67 -4.94 -5.31
CA VAL A 24 -5.43 -4.49 -4.63
C VAL A 24 -4.40 -4.00 -5.65
N LEU A 25 -4.24 -4.69 -6.79
CA LEU A 25 -3.33 -4.26 -7.84
C LEU A 25 -3.77 -2.93 -8.48
N GLY A 26 -5.07 -2.80 -8.78
CA GLY A 26 -5.63 -1.55 -9.29
C GLY A 26 -5.45 -0.39 -8.30
N TRP A 27 -5.68 -0.66 -7.02
CA TRP A 27 -5.45 0.29 -5.93
C TRP A 27 -3.99 0.76 -5.90
N VAL A 28 -3.03 -0.17 -5.85
CA VAL A 28 -1.60 0.16 -5.82
C VAL A 28 -1.18 0.91 -7.08
N ALA A 29 -1.68 0.52 -8.26
CA ALA A 29 -1.37 1.21 -9.51
C ALA A 29 -1.80 2.69 -9.47
N VAL A 30 -3.05 2.96 -9.08
CA VAL A 30 -3.56 4.34 -8.94
C VAL A 30 -2.76 5.12 -7.88
N GLY A 31 -2.41 4.47 -6.77
CA GLY A 31 -1.60 5.04 -5.71
C GLY A 31 -0.19 5.45 -6.17
N LEU A 32 0.47 4.60 -6.96
CA LEU A 32 1.80 4.91 -7.51
C LEU A 32 1.71 5.99 -8.59
N LEU A 33 0.66 6.02 -9.41
CA LEU A 33 0.42 7.13 -10.35
C LEU A 33 0.32 8.47 -9.60
N ALA A 34 -0.40 8.51 -8.49
CA ALA A 34 -0.51 9.72 -7.65
C ALA A 34 0.83 10.13 -7.04
N ALA A 35 1.64 9.17 -6.57
CA ALA A 35 3.01 9.46 -6.09
C ALA A 35 3.91 10.02 -7.22
N GLY A 36 3.75 9.52 -8.44
CA GLY A 36 4.45 10.04 -9.62
C GLY A 36 4.04 11.46 -9.98
N GLN A 37 2.74 11.77 -9.91
CA GLN A 37 2.24 13.14 -10.11
C GLN A 37 2.81 14.15 -9.10
N ARG A 38 3.17 13.69 -7.90
CA ARG A 38 3.87 14.51 -6.89
C ARG A 38 5.39 14.50 -7.01
N GLN A 39 5.92 13.94 -8.08
CA GLN A 39 7.36 13.84 -8.35
C GLN A 39 8.16 13.10 -7.27
N TYR A 40 7.52 12.20 -6.49
CA TYR A 40 8.22 11.41 -5.45
C TYR A 40 9.21 10.40 -6.03
N PHE A 41 9.16 10.14 -7.34
CA PHE A 41 10.12 9.28 -8.05
C PHE A 41 11.17 10.08 -8.85
N ALA A 42 11.24 11.42 -8.72
CA ALA A 42 12.21 12.24 -9.45
C ALA A 42 13.68 11.92 -9.06
N GLN A 43 13.87 11.38 -7.85
CA GLN A 43 15.14 10.84 -7.37
C GLN A 43 14.89 9.47 -6.75
N LEU A 44 15.91 8.60 -6.74
CA LEU A 44 15.80 7.31 -6.05
C LEU A 44 15.57 7.56 -4.55
N PRO A 45 14.54 6.97 -3.93
CA PRO A 45 14.32 7.04 -2.50
C PRO A 45 15.52 6.47 -1.74
N ARG A 46 16.13 7.25 -0.84
CA ARG A 46 17.32 6.81 -0.08
C ARG A 46 17.08 6.72 1.41
N GLU A 47 16.01 7.32 1.91
CA GLU A 47 15.69 7.34 3.33
C GLU A 47 14.36 6.65 3.64
N CYS A 48 14.20 6.19 4.88
CA CYS A 48 12.95 5.59 5.36
C CYS A 48 11.76 6.54 5.17
N ALA A 49 11.97 7.85 5.34
CA ALA A 49 10.94 8.87 5.16
C ALA A 49 10.45 8.96 3.70
N ASP A 50 11.32 8.79 2.72
CA ASP A 50 10.95 8.79 1.30
C ASP A 50 10.03 7.60 0.99
N TRP A 51 10.45 6.41 1.43
CA TRP A 51 9.68 5.17 1.27
C TRP A 51 8.34 5.25 2.01
N ALA A 52 8.34 5.79 3.23
CA ALA A 52 7.13 5.99 4.01
C ALA A 52 6.16 6.95 3.30
N THR A 53 6.67 8.04 2.72
CA THR A 53 5.86 9.02 1.97
C THR A 53 5.20 8.39 0.75
N ILE A 54 5.94 7.59 -0.03
CA ILE A 54 5.41 6.87 -1.19
C ILE A 54 4.36 5.85 -0.74
N ALA A 55 4.64 5.06 0.29
CA ALA A 55 3.73 4.04 0.81
C ALA A 55 2.41 4.64 1.32
N VAL A 56 2.49 5.71 2.12
CA VAL A 56 1.31 6.44 2.62
C VAL A 56 0.55 7.05 1.46
N THR A 57 1.22 7.61 0.45
CA THR A 57 0.54 8.17 -0.74
C THR A 57 -0.15 7.09 -1.56
N ALA A 58 0.47 5.92 -1.73
CA ALA A 58 -0.11 4.82 -2.48
C ALA A 58 -1.33 4.22 -1.76
N ALA A 59 -1.33 4.21 -0.42
CA ALA A 59 -2.48 3.78 0.37
C ALA A 59 -3.58 4.84 0.45
N ALA A 60 -3.22 6.08 0.78
CA ALA A 60 -4.17 7.17 1.01
C ALA A 60 -4.77 7.73 -0.29
N GLY A 61 -4.03 7.72 -1.40
CA GLY A 61 -4.51 8.24 -2.69
C GLY A 61 -5.84 7.59 -3.10
N PRO A 62 -5.88 6.27 -3.33
CA PRO A 62 -7.12 5.57 -3.65
C PRO A 62 -8.14 5.57 -2.49
N ALA A 63 -7.68 5.60 -1.23
CA ALA A 63 -8.58 5.74 -0.07
C ALA A 63 -9.41 7.03 -0.10
N ASN A 64 -8.79 8.14 -0.48
CA ASN A 64 -9.50 9.41 -0.64
C ASN A 64 -10.54 9.35 -1.78
N TYR A 65 -10.29 8.58 -2.85
CA TYR A 65 -11.26 8.40 -3.94
C TYR A 65 -12.46 7.54 -3.55
N VAL A 66 -12.30 6.63 -2.58
CA VAL A 66 -13.43 5.87 -2.00
C VAL A 66 -14.08 6.59 -0.80
N GLY A 67 -13.73 7.85 -0.56
CA GLY A 67 -14.38 8.72 0.43
C GLY A 67 -13.80 8.65 1.85
N LEU A 68 -12.70 7.92 2.06
CA LEU A 68 -11.99 7.92 3.34
C LEU A 68 -11.12 9.18 3.43
N ASN A 69 -11.50 10.13 4.30
CA ASN A 69 -10.77 11.38 4.54
C ASN A 69 -10.11 11.36 5.94
N PRO A 70 -8.94 10.74 6.10
CA PRO A 70 -8.26 10.68 7.39
C PRO A 70 -7.77 12.06 7.81
N ARG A 71 -8.42 12.66 8.81
CA ARG A 71 -7.98 13.89 9.48
C ARG A 71 -7.07 13.53 10.63
N VAL A 72 -5.86 14.08 10.66
CA VAL A 72 -4.99 13.97 11.84
C VAL A 72 -5.51 14.95 12.88
N THR A 73 -6.11 14.43 13.96
CA THR A 73 -6.76 15.26 15.00
C THR A 73 -5.80 15.72 16.08
N GLN A 74 -4.63 15.07 16.22
CA GLN A 74 -3.61 15.41 17.21
C GLN A 74 -2.22 15.47 16.56
N CYS A 75 -1.88 16.62 16.00
CA CYS A 75 -0.49 16.96 15.67
C CYS A 75 0.08 17.84 16.79
N GLN A 76 0.93 17.28 17.66
CA GLN A 76 1.85 18.11 18.44
C GLN A 76 3.00 18.52 17.51
N VAL A 77 2.89 19.69 16.89
CA VAL A 77 3.99 20.27 16.13
C VAL A 77 4.98 20.89 17.13
N PRO A 78 6.23 20.39 17.21
CA PRO A 78 7.23 20.97 18.10
C PRO A 78 7.53 22.41 17.65
N GLN A 79 7.63 23.31 18.63
CA GLN A 79 7.91 24.71 18.38
C GLN A 79 9.38 24.84 17.90
N PRO A 80 9.64 25.52 16.78
CA PRO A 80 11.01 25.66 16.29
C PRO A 80 11.84 26.44 17.32
N SER A 81 12.92 25.83 17.80
CA SER A 81 13.97 26.56 18.51
C SER A 81 14.81 27.29 17.46
N GLN A 82 14.91 28.61 17.62
CA GLN A 82 15.86 29.45 16.88
C GLN A 82 17.30 29.05 17.19
#